data_AF-A0A1A7C797-F1
#
_entry.id   AF-A0A1A7C797-F1
#
_cell.length_a   1.000
_cell.length_b   1.000
_cell.length_c   1.000
_cell.angle_alpha   90.00
_cell.angle_beta   90.00
_cell.angle_gamma   90.00
#
_symmetry.space_group_name_H-M   'P 1'
#
loop_
_entity.id
_entity.type
_entity.pdbx_description
1 polymer ?
#
loop_
_entity_poly.entity_id
_entity_poly.type
_entity_poly.pdbx_seq_one_letter_code
_entity_poly.pdbx_strand_id
1 'polypeptide(L)' 'MRFWRRKSGYVSDFGRFMDDFLQRHPEVRENRRRGWRIYWERPADFRELERTMADRVPEPPYHYE' A
#
# COMPACT_ATOMS: atom_id res chain seq x y z
N MET A 1 15.49 -26.41 -9.29
CA MET A 1 15.66 -25.92 -7.89
C MET A 1 14.30 -25.83 -7.21
N ARG A 2 14.10 -26.49 -6.06
CA ARG A 2 12.84 -26.45 -5.31
C ARG A 2 13.12 -25.89 -3.91
N PHE A 3 12.79 -24.62 -3.69
CA PHE A 3 12.93 -23.97 -2.39
C PHE A 3 11.80 -24.41 -1.46
N TRP A 4 12.05 -25.45 -0.67
CA TRP A 4 11.19 -25.78 0.46
C TRP A 4 11.55 -24.86 1.62
N ARG A 5 10.85 -23.73 1.76
CA ARG A 5 10.89 -22.96 3.00
C ARG A 5 10.13 -23.78 4.05
N ARG A 6 10.87 -24.54 4.86
CA ARG A 6 10.34 -25.25 6.02
C ARG A 6 9.76 -24.19 6.98
N LYS A 7 8.44 -24.03 7.05
CA LYS A 7 7.76 -23.16 8.02
C LYS A 7 7.85 -23.80 9.41
N SER A 8 9.03 -23.85 10.03
CA SER A 8 9.19 -24.30 11.42
C SER A 8 9.21 -23.07 12.33
N GLY A 9 8.02 -22.62 12.75
CA GLY A 9 7.81 -21.50 13.66
C GLY A 9 6.31 -21.25 13.90
N TYR A 10 5.96 -20.49 14.96
CA TYR A 10 4.58 -20.08 15.20
C TYR A 10 4.02 -19.30 14.00
N VAL A 11 2.83 -19.67 13.55
CA VAL A 11 2.07 -18.96 12.53
C VAL A 11 0.79 -18.48 13.19
N SER A 12 0.55 -17.18 13.18
CA SER A 12 -0.69 -16.61 13.72
C SER A 12 -1.90 -17.09 12.93
N ASP A 13 -3.06 -17.14 13.58
CA ASP A 13 -4.32 -17.50 12.93
C ASP A 13 -4.64 -16.56 11.77
N PHE A 14 -4.32 -15.27 11.94
CA PHE A 14 -4.41 -14.28 10.87
C PHE A 14 -3.52 -14.63 9.67
N GLY A 15 -2.27 -15.02 9.90
CA GLY A 15 -1.36 -15.42 8.81
C GLY A 15 -1.89 -16.63 8.05
N ARG A 16 -2.43 -17.62 8.76
CA ARG A 16 -3.06 -18.80 8.16
C ARG A 16 -4.29 -18.43 7.34
N PHE A 17 -5.15 -17.54 7.87
CA PHE A 17 -6.31 -17.03 7.17
C PHE A 17 -5.92 -16.30 5.87
N MET A 18 -4.95 -15.39 5.94
CA MET A 18 -4.51 -14.63 4.76
C MET A 18 -3.90 -15.54 3.68
N ASP A 19 -3.15 -16.57 4.07
CA ASP A 19 -2.58 -17.54 3.14
C ASP A 19 -3.67 -18.34 2.39
N ASP A 20 -4.75 -18.74 3.07
CA ASP A 20 -5.88 -19.45 2.48
C ASP A 20 -6.72 -18.52 1.61
N PHE A 21 -7.03 -17.32 2.09
CA PHE A 21 -7.76 -16.30 1.34
C PHE A 21 -7.05 -15.95 0.02
N LEU A 22 -5.75 -15.68 0.04
CA LEU A 22 -4.99 -15.34 -1.17
C LEU A 22 -4.84 -16.50 -2.16
N GLN A 23 -4.97 -17.76 -1.70
CA GLN A 23 -5.04 -18.91 -2.60
C GLN A 23 -6.39 -19.02 -3.31
N ARG A 24 -7.48 -18.74 -2.58
CA ARG A 24 -8.85 -18.80 -3.12
C ARG A 24 -9.21 -17.60 -4.00
N HIS A 25 -8.54 -16.46 -3.80
CA HIS A 25 -8.82 -15.20 -4.48
C HIS A 25 -7.63 -14.69 -5.31
N PRO A 26 -7.27 -15.36 -6.43
CA PRO A 26 -6.16 -14.93 -7.28
C PRO A 26 -6.36 -13.53 -7.87
N GLU A 27 -7.59 -13.07 -8.05
CA GLU A 27 -7.95 -11.72 -8.50
C GLU A 27 -7.40 -10.61 -7.59
N VAL A 28 -7.21 -10.88 -6.30
CA VAL A 28 -6.65 -9.92 -5.35
C VAL A 28 -5.22 -9.54 -5.74
N ARG A 29 -4.46 -10.46 -6.34
CA ARG A 29 -3.11 -10.16 -6.84
C ARG A 29 -3.16 -9.13 -7.97
N GLU A 30 -4.11 -9.29 -8.88
CA GLU A 30 -4.30 -8.36 -9.99
C GLU A 30 -4.79 -7.00 -9.50
N ASN A 31 -5.79 -7.00 -8.61
CA ASN A 31 -6.30 -5.77 -7.99
C ASN A 31 -5.22 -5.02 -7.22
N ARG A 32 -4.32 -5.74 -6.53
CA ARG A 32 -3.18 -5.11 -5.84
C ARG A 32 -2.23 -4.42 -6.81
N ARG A 33 -1.91 -5.05 -7.95
CA ARG A 33 -1.08 -4.44 -8.99
C ARG A 33 -1.75 -3.21 -9.60
N ARG A 34 -3.05 -3.30 -9.89
CA ARG A 34 -3.85 -2.17 -10.42
C ARG A 34 -3.90 -1.01 -9.42
N GLY A 35 -4.17 -1.29 -8.15
CA GLY A 35 -4.17 -0.28 -7.09
C GLY A 35 -2.82 0.42 -6.93
N TRP A 36 -1.73 -0.36 -6.96
CA TRP A 36 -0.38 0.21 -6.94
C TRP A 36 -0.16 1.16 -8.12
N ARG A 37 -0.53 0.74 -9.34
CA ARG A 37 -0.44 1.59 -10.53
C ARG A 37 -1.25 2.88 -10.40
N ILE A 38 -2.49 2.81 -9.90
CA ILE A 38 -3.34 4.00 -9.73
C ILE A 38 -2.66 5.05 -8.85
N TYR A 39 -1.95 4.64 -7.81
CA TYR A 39 -1.29 5.59 -6.91
C TYR A 39 0.06 6.05 -7.45
N TRP A 40 0.89 5.12 -7.93
CA TRP A 40 2.29 5.38 -8.26
C TRP A 40 2.54 5.82 -9.71
N GLU A 41 1.71 5.39 -10.66
CA GLU A 41 1.82 5.82 -12.06
C GLU A 41 0.93 7.04 -12.36
N ARG A 42 0.16 7.54 -11.38
CA ARG A 42 -0.64 8.76 -11.56
C ARG A 42 0.32 9.94 -11.82
N PRO A 43 0.21 10.62 -12.98
CA PRO A 43 0.98 11.82 -13.22
C PRO A 43 0.57 12.90 -12.22
N ALA A 44 1.55 13.59 -11.64
CA ALA A 44 1.29 14.77 -10.85
C ALA A 44 0.82 15.90 -11.77
N ASP A 45 -0.31 16.52 -11.44
CA ASP A 45 -0.70 17.79 -12.06
C ASP A 45 0.08 18.91 -11.37
N PHE A 46 1.13 19.38 -12.02
CA PHE A 46 2.00 20.42 -11.48
C PHE A 46 1.28 21.76 -11.30
N ARG A 47 0.23 22.06 -12.09
CA ARG A 47 -0.56 23.29 -11.91
C ARG A 47 -1.45 23.21 -10.69
N GLU A 48 -2.06 22.04 -10.44
CA GLU A 48 -2.82 21.79 -9.23
C GLU A 48 -1.91 21.86 -7.99
N LEU A 49 -0.72 21.29 -8.09
CA LEU A 49 0.30 21.34 -7.03
C LEU A 49 0.73 22.79 -6.73
N GLU A 50 1.03 23.59 -7.76
CA GLU A 50 1.39 25.00 -7.61
C GLU A 50 0.30 25.81 -6.91
N ARG A 51 -0.97 25.61 -7.29
CA ARG A 51 -2.13 26.26 -6.63
C ARG A 51 -2.21 25.86 -5.17
N THR A 52 -2.10 24.56 -4.88
CA THR A 52 -2.14 24.03 -3.51
C THR A 52 -1.01 24.60 -2.66
N MET A 53 0.19 24.77 -3.23
CA MET A 53 1.32 25.38 -2.54
C MET A 53 1.11 26.88 -2.32
N ALA A 54 0.54 27.61 -3.29
CA ALA A 54 0.24 29.03 -3.17
C ALA A 54 -0.84 29.33 -2.12
N ASP A 55 -1.82 28.44 -1.97
CA ASP A 55 -2.90 28.55 -0.98
C ASP A 55 -2.49 28.02 0.41
N ARG A 56 -1.25 27.56 0.60
CA ARG A 56 -0.81 26.96 1.86
C ARG A 56 -0.63 28.03 2.94
N VAL A 57 -1.39 27.92 4.02
CA VAL A 57 -1.22 28.74 5.23
C VAL A 57 0.02 28.27 6.00
N PRO A 58 0.88 29.19 6.50
CA PRO A 58 2.02 28.81 7.33
C PRO A 58 1.56 28.10 8.60
N GLU A 59 2.13 26.92 8.82
CA GLU A 59 1.85 26.13 10.01
C GLU A 59 2.72 26.63 11.17
N PRO A 60 2.16 26.84 12.38
CA PRO A 60 2.94 27.27 13.52
C PRO A 60 4.02 26.22 13.87
N PRO A 61 5.18 26.64 14.38
CA PRO A 61 6.33 25.76 14.63
C PRO A 61 6.09 24.70 15.71
N TYR A 62 5.02 24.86 16.51
CA TYR A 62 4.66 23.90 17.55
C TYR A 62 3.20 23.52 17.39
N HIS A 63 2.98 22.23 17.17
CA HIS A 63 1.68 21.58 17.23
C HIS A 63 1.55 20.86 18.57
N TYR A 64 0.38 20.98 19.21
CA TYR A 64 0.02 20.21 20.39
C TYR A 64 -1.04 19.19 19.98
N GLU A 65 -0.77 17.90 20.22
CA GLU A 65 -1.70 16.78 20.04
C GLU A 65 -2.56 16.54 21.29
#